data_AF-A0A349QV30-F1
#
_entry.id   AF-A0A349QV30-F1
#
_cell.length_a   1.000
_cell.length_b   1.000
_cell.length_c   1.000
_cell.angle_alpha   90.00
_cell.angle_beta   90.00
_cell.angle_gamma   90.00
#
_symmetry.space_group_name_H-M   'P 1'
#
loop_
_entity.id
_entity.type
_entity.pdbx_description
1 polymer ?
#
loop_
_entity_poly.entity_id
_entity_poly.type
_entity_poly.pdbx_seq_one_letter_code
_entity_poly.pdbx_strand_id
1 'polypeptide(L)'
;AIIFSAIHLQFFGFVPRMLLGAFFGYLYVWSKNIVLPIFGHFVNNAGATIGAFYYVREGKSYDEFNAFELQSWWIYLVGFIFTLIFVFLFYRSTQKENNGERLEKN
;
A
#
# COMPACT_ATOMS: atom_id res chain seq x y z
N ALA A 1 -10.75 -1.84 7.04
CA ALA A 1 -9.35 -2.22 7.34
C ALA A 1 -9.25 -3.45 8.27
N ILE A 2 -9.78 -3.40 9.50
CA ILE A 2 -9.66 -4.49 10.48
C ILE A 2 -10.23 -5.82 9.97
N ILE A 3 -11.47 -5.83 9.47
CA ILE A 3 -12.12 -7.04 8.93
C ILE A 3 -11.30 -7.63 7.77
N PHE A 4 -10.89 -6.78 6.82
CA PHE A 4 -10.04 -7.19 5.69
C PHE A 4 -8.74 -7.85 6.17
N SER A 5 -8.11 -7.33 7.22
CA SER A 5 -6.90 -7.93 7.77
C SER A 5 -7.18 -9.26 8.50
N ALA A 6 -8.28 -9.34 9.25
CA ALA A 6 -8.64 -10.52 10.04
C ALA A 6 -8.93 -11.76 9.17
N ILE A 7 -9.59 -11.59 8.02
CA ILE A 7 -9.92 -12.71 7.12
C ILE A 7 -8.70 -13.36 6.45
N HIS A 8 -7.52 -12.76 6.53
CA HIS A 8 -6.28 -13.31 5.95
C HIS A 8 -5.56 -14.32 6.85
N LEU A 9 -6.01 -14.52 8.09
CA LEU A 9 -5.54 -15.57 9.01
C LEU A 9 -4.02 -15.61 9.29
N GLN A 10 -3.26 -14.57 8.93
CA GLN A 10 -1.81 -14.48 9.10
C GLN A 10 -1.47 -13.30 10.01
N PHE A 11 -1.15 -13.64 11.27
CA PHE A 11 -0.99 -12.69 12.37
C PHE A 11 0.11 -11.64 12.11
N PHE A 12 1.28 -12.05 11.63
CA PHE A 12 2.41 -11.15 11.38
C PHE A 12 2.12 -10.11 10.29
N GLY A 13 1.31 -10.45 9.30
CA GLY A 13 0.88 -9.49 8.28
C GLY A 13 -0.39 -8.72 8.66
N PHE A 14 -0.94 -8.89 9.87
CA PHE A 14 -2.19 -8.24 10.28
C PHE A 14 -2.06 -6.72 10.35
N VAL A 15 -1.07 -6.22 11.09
CA VAL A 15 -0.87 -4.77 11.26
C VAL A 15 -0.50 -4.10 9.94
N PRO A 16 0.46 -4.62 9.14
CA PRO A 16 0.76 -4.07 7.83
C PRO A 16 -0.46 -4.00 6.90
N ARG A 17 -1.24 -5.08 6.78
CA ARG A 17 -2.46 -5.09 5.93
C ARG A 17 -3.54 -4.15 6.44
N MET A 18 -3.71 -4.05 7.76
CA MET A 18 -4.66 -3.12 8.34
C MET A 18 -4.30 -1.67 7.98
N LEU A 19 -3.02 -1.30 8.08
CA LEU A 19 -2.53 0.04 7.72
C LEU A 19 -2.69 0.31 6.22
N LEU A 20 -2.36 -0.65 5.35
CA LEU A 20 -2.60 -0.57 3.90
C LEU A 20 -4.09 -0.39 3.59
N GLY A 21 -4.97 -1.15 4.25
CA GLY A 21 -6.41 -1.02 4.07
C GLY A 21 -6.95 0.33 4.55
N ALA A 22 -6.38 0.90 5.62
CA ALA A 22 -6.71 2.25 6.06
C ALA A 22 -6.21 3.29 5.04
N PHE A 23 -4.98 3.13 4.54
CA PHE A 23 -4.38 3.98 3.52
C PHE A 23 -5.22 4.05 2.24
N PHE A 24 -5.62 2.91 1.66
CA PHE A 24 -6.50 2.90 0.49
C PHE A 24 -7.86 3.55 0.78
N GLY A 25 -8.40 3.37 1.99
CA GLY A 25 -9.61 4.07 2.43
C GLY A 25 -9.44 5.60 2.45
N TYR A 26 -8.34 6.10 2.99
CA TYR A 26 -8.06 7.55 3.02
C TYR A 26 -7.77 8.12 1.62
N LEU A 27 -7.12 7.37 0.74
CA LEU A 27 -6.96 7.76 -0.66
C LEU A 27 -8.32 8.02 -1.34
N TYR A 28 -9.30 7.17 -1.10
CA TYR A 28 -10.66 7.40 -1.59
C TYR A 28 -11.28 8.67 -0.98
N VAL A 29 -11.19 8.84 0.34
CA VAL A 29 -11.79 9.99 1.04
C VAL A 29 -11.21 11.33 0.54
N TRP A 30 -9.91 11.40 0.30
CA TRP A 30 -9.26 12.62 -0.17
C TRP A 30 -9.47 12.88 -1.66
N SER A 31 -9.34 11.84 -2.49
CA SER A 31 -9.45 11.98 -3.95
C SER A 31 -10.89 12.02 -4.46
N LYS A 32 -11.85 11.52 -3.67
CA LYS A 32 -13.24 11.24 -4.08
C LYS A 32 -13.33 10.37 -5.35
N ASN A 33 -12.28 9.62 -5.65
CA ASN A 33 -12.17 8.81 -6.86
C ASN A 33 -11.71 7.39 -6.50
N ILE A 34 -12.54 6.40 -6.83
CA ILE A 34 -12.29 5.00 -6.48
C ILE A 34 -11.24 4.32 -7.38
N VAL A 35 -10.92 4.91 -8.54
CA VAL A 35 -9.87 4.39 -9.43
C VAL A 35 -8.49 4.48 -8.78
N LEU A 36 -8.24 5.51 -7.98
CA LEU A 36 -6.96 5.68 -7.28
C LEU A 36 -6.67 4.56 -6.26
N PRO A 37 -7.55 4.25 -5.29
CA PRO A 37 -7.30 3.13 -4.37
C PRO A 37 -7.29 1.78 -5.10
N ILE A 38 -8.06 1.59 -6.19
CA ILE A 38 -7.98 0.38 -7.03
C ILE A 38 -6.58 0.25 -7.63
N PHE A 39 -6.06 1.32 -8.24
CA PHE A 39 -4.74 1.33 -8.84
C PHE A 39 -3.64 1.12 -7.79
N GLY A 40 -3.74 1.77 -6.63
CA GLY A 40 -2.81 1.58 -5.52
C GLY A 40 -2.80 0.14 -5.01
N HIS A 41 -3.98 -0.49 -4.90
CA HIS A 41 -4.08 -1.89 -4.51
C HIS A 41 -3.50 -2.82 -5.58
N PHE A 42 -3.76 -2.55 -6.86
CA PHE A 42 -3.17 -3.29 -7.97
C PHE A 42 -1.63 -3.24 -7.94
N VAL A 43 -1.04 -2.05 -7.76
CA VAL A 43 0.41 -1.89 -7.67
C VAL A 43 0.99 -2.65 -6.47
N ASN A 44 0.32 -2.59 -5.31
CA ASN A 44 0.75 -3.34 -4.13
C ASN A 44 0.75 -4.86 -4.37
N ASN A 45 -0.32 -5.40 -4.95
CA ASN A 45 -0.41 -6.84 -5.27
C ASN A 45 0.56 -7.25 -6.39
N ALA A 46 0.76 -6.39 -7.39
CA ALA A 46 1.71 -6.64 -8.48
C ALA A 46 3.14 -6.72 -7.93
N GLY A 47 3.53 -5.83 -7.01
CA GLY A 47 4.83 -5.88 -6.36
C GLY A 47 5.07 -7.21 -5.63
N ALA A 48 4.12 -7.64 -4.80
CA ALA A 48 4.20 -8.93 -4.11
C ALA A 48 4.27 -10.11 -5.09
N THR A 49 3.47 -10.08 -6.15
CA THR A 49 3.42 -11.13 -7.18
C THR A 49 4.73 -11.22 -7.97
N ILE A 50 5.32 -10.08 -8.36
CA ILE A 50 6.60 -10.03 -9.05
C ILE A 50 7.73 -10.51 -8.13
N GLY A 51 7.71 -10.14 -6.85
CA GLY A 51 8.65 -10.63 -5.85
C GLY A 51 8.60 -12.15 -5.70
N ALA A 52 7.40 -12.70 -5.53
CA ALA A 52 7.18 -14.15 -5.48
C ALA A 52 7.62 -14.84 -6.77
N PHE A 53 7.29 -14.27 -7.94
CA PHE A 53 7.69 -14.81 -9.24
C PHE A 53 9.22 -14.87 -9.42
N TYR A 54 9.93 -13.83 -8.96
CA TYR A 54 11.40 -13.81 -8.98
C TYR A 54 11.99 -14.91 -8.09
N TYR A 55 11.47 -15.08 -6.87
CA TYR A 55 11.90 -16.14 -5.95
C TYR A 55 11.70 -17.54 -6.54
N VAL A 56 10.53 -17.78 -7.15
CA VAL A 56 10.24 -19.05 -7.83
C VAL A 56 11.19 -19.30 -8.99
N ARG A 57 11.57 -18.24 -9.75
CA ARG A 57 12.58 -18.35 -10.80
C ARG A 57 13.98 -18.70 -10.28
N GLU A 58 14.32 -18.35 -9.05
CA GLU A 58 15.57 -18.77 -8.40
C GLU A 58 15.52 -20.20 -7.86
N GLY A 59 14.41 -20.93 -8.06
CA GLY A 59 14.22 -22.29 -7.57
C GLY A 59 13.76 -22.37 -6.11
N LYS A 60 13.44 -21.24 -5.49
CA LYS A 60 12.85 -21.18 -4.15
C LYS A 60 11.34 -21.39 -4.22
N SER A 61 10.79 -22.07 -3.24
CA SER A 61 9.35 -22.25 -3.09
C SER A 61 8.64 -20.97 -2.66
N TYR A 62 7.32 -20.95 -2.85
CA TYR A 62 6.47 -19.87 -2.33
C TYR A 62 6.50 -19.80 -0.80
N ASP A 63 6.67 -20.94 -0.13
CA ASP A 63 6.77 -21.01 1.34
C ASP A 63 8.06 -20.35 1.83
N GLU A 64 9.17 -20.52 1.11
CA GLU A 64 10.44 -19.83 1.40
C GLU A 64 10.33 -18.31 1.20
N PHE A 65 9.59 -17.87 0.18
CA PHE A 65 9.30 -16.45 -0.02
C PHE A 65 8.48 -15.87 1.16
N ASN A 66 7.41 -16.55 1.55
CA ASN A 66 6.59 -16.13 2.71
C ASN A 66 7.41 -16.09 4.01
N ALA A 67 8.25 -17.10 4.24
CA ALA A 67 9.13 -17.13 5.41
C ALA A 67 10.13 -15.97 5.41
N PHE A 68 10.72 -15.67 4.24
CA PHE A 68 11.62 -14.52 4.07
C PHE A 68 10.92 -13.19 4.34
N GLU A 69 9.72 -12.97 3.79
CA GLU A 69 8.94 -11.74 4.04
C GLU A 69 8.60 -11.58 5.53
N LEU A 70 8.20 -12.66 6.18
CA LEU A 70 7.86 -12.67 7.61
C LEU A 70 9.06 -12.37 8.51
N GLN A 71 10.24 -12.89 8.18
CA GLN A 71 11.45 -12.72 8.98
C GLN A 71 12.15 -11.37 8.73
N SER A 72 11.93 -10.79 7.55
CA SER A 72 12.57 -9.55 7.11
C SER A 72 11.83 -8.32 7.60
N TRP A 73 11.97 -8.02 8.89
CA TRP A 73 11.34 -6.85 9.54
C TRP A 73 11.57 -5.52 8.80
N TRP A 74 12.72 -5.39 8.13
CA TRP A 74 13.09 -4.21 7.35
C TRP A 74 12.21 -3.99 6.11
N ILE A 75 11.62 -5.05 5.54
CA ILE A 75 10.68 -4.94 4.41
C ILE A 75 9.43 -4.18 4.86
N TYR A 76 8.92 -4.47 6.06
CA TYR A 76 7.79 -3.74 6.64
C TYR A 76 8.15 -2.28 6.93
N LEU A 77 9.37 -2.01 7.42
CA LEU A 77 9.84 -0.64 7.65
C LEU A 77 9.95 0.17 6.35
N VAL A 78 10.54 -0.42 5.31
CA VAL A 78 10.66 0.21 3.97
C VAL A 78 9.28 0.45 3.38
N GLY A 79 8.37 -0.54 3.44
CA GLY A 79 7.00 -0.40 2.97
C GLY A 79 6.22 0.68 3.74
N PHE A 80 6.44 0.80 5.04
CA PHE A 80 5.84 1.86 5.86
C PHE A 80 6.35 3.25 5.48
N ILE A 81 7.67 3.43 5.36
CA ILE A 81 8.28 4.70 4.94
C ILE A 81 7.81 5.09 3.54
N PHE A 82 7.81 4.14 2.60
CA PHE A 82 7.33 4.37 1.24
C PHE A 82 5.86 4.80 1.22
N THR A 83 5.01 4.16 2.03
CA THR A 83 3.60 4.52 2.18
C THR A 83 3.45 5.92 2.75
N LEU A 84 4.23 6.31 3.77
CA LEU A 84 4.20 7.66 4.34
C LEU A 84 4.62 8.72 3.33
N ILE A 85 5.68 8.48 2.56
CA ILE A 85 6.13 9.39 1.50
C ILE A 85 5.04 9.53 0.45
N PHE A 86 4.45 8.43 -0.01
CA PHE A 86 3.39 8.47 -1.00
C PHE A 86 2.16 9.24 -0.49
N VAL A 87 1.73 8.99 0.75
CA VAL A 87 0.65 9.75 1.41
C VAL A 87 0.97 11.24 1.44
N PHE A 88 2.17 11.61 1.88
CA PHE A 88 2.57 13.00 2.02
C PHE A 88 2.60 13.73 0.66
N LEU A 89 3.18 13.09 -0.36
CA LEU A 89 3.23 13.65 -1.71
C LEU A 89 1.84 13.78 -2.32
N PHE A 90 0.99 12.75 -2.15
CA PHE A 90 -0.36 12.74 -2.65
C PHE A 90 -1.21 13.84 -1.99
N TYR A 91 -1.18 13.92 -0.65
CA TYR A 91 -1.87 14.96 0.11
C TYR A 91 -1.45 16.37 -0.34
N ARG A 92 -0.14 16.58 -0.56
CA ARG A 92 0.37 17.86 -1.06
C ARG A 92 -0.14 18.18 -2.47
N SER A 93 -0.27 17.18 -3.34
CA SER A 93 -0.81 17.36 -4.70
C SER A 93 -2.27 17.79 -4.66
N THR A 94 -3.10 17.11 -3.86
CA THR A 94 -4.52 17.46 -3.71
C THR A 94 -4.71 18.86 -3.11
N GLN A 95 -3.86 19.28 -2.17
CA GLN A 95 -3.94 20.63 -1.60
C GLN A 95 -3.50 21.74 -2.57
N LYS A 96 -2.56 21.45 -3.49
CA LYS A 96 -2.18 22.42 -4.53
C LYS A 96 -3.31 22.67 -5.51
N GLU A 97 -4.03 21.62 -5.91
CA GLU A 97 -5.20 21.71 -6.80
C GLU A 97 -6.31 22.55 -6.16
N ASN A 98 -6.68 22.26 -4.91
CA ASN A 98 -7.69 23.03 -4.16
C ASN A 98 -7.30 24.51 -3.94
N ASN A 99 -6.00 24.80 -3.74
CA ASN A 99 -5.53 26.18 -3.56
C ASN A 99 -5.41 26.94 -4.89
N GLY A 100 -5.11 26.27 -6.00
CA GLY A 100 -5.09 26.86 -7.34
C GLY A 100 -6.47 27.32 -7.78
N GLU A 101 -7.49 26.46 -7.62
CA GLU A 101 -8.89 26.83 -7.90
C GLU A 101 -9.38 28.03 -7.06
N ARG A 102 -8.80 28.24 -5.88
CA ARG A 102 -9.16 29.35 -4.97
C ARG A 102 -8.50 30.67 -5.36
N LEU A 103 -7.44 30.66 -6.17
CA LEU A 103 -6.78 31.86 -6.68
C LEU A 103 -7.39 32.32 -8.00
N GLU A 104 -7.93 31.42 -8.83
CA GLU A 104 -8.62 31.78 -10.07
C GLU A 104 -10.04 32.34 -9.85
N LYS A 105 -10.60 32.19 -8.64
CA LYS A 105 -11.95 32.66 -8.27
C LYS A 105 -11.99 34.03 -7.57
N ASN A 106 -10.85 34.68 -7.32
CA ASN A 106 -10.76 36.03 -6.74
C ASN A 106 -10.23 37.04 -7.77
#